data_AF-A0A1N6EA88-F1
#
_entry.id   AF-A0A1N6EA88-F1
#
_cell.length_a   1.000
_cell.length_b   1.000
_cell.length_c   1.000
_cell.angle_alpha   90.00
_cell.angle_beta   90.00
_cell.angle_gamma   90.00
#
_symmetry.space_group_name_H-M   'P 1'
#
loop_
_entity.id
_entity.type
_entity.pdbx_description
1 polymer ?
#
loop_
_entity_poly.entity_id
_entity_poly.type
_entity_poly.pdbx_seq_one_letter_code
_entity_poly.pdbx_strand_id
1 'polypeptide(L)'
;MFKKLLNDLLGNEDEKKPQPSEPPQQEAQQAVPATAGFDPETFHGLHYTEAQFEAEVEKRVQAFVADSDEDLLENDIMNLRTNFGRDVFTDWNGWDRYEQFSLVWGSKVRGIHAFGIQKADESDPLLQPIHGVSLYDYAAAASKMGSGVSTEQVCKALGIELPVWEEINVLWPKRMQEDTSFQVINVFSQYFGQADQHPVLGKLTAAGSGSGGNAEGAANLQRLEEDLYFYHELCGARQAAYEYGLDGAQWILDNYGITLGEFQGVAVKHMEKQNQQFNSQDIMHYMNYQDEKQKEYAERFAAEQGGNVADDITF
;
A
#
# COMPACT_ATOMS: atom_id res chain seq x y z
N MET A 1 12.48 6.48 17.96
CA MET A 1 11.79 5.23 18.34
C MET A 1 11.20 4.48 17.14
N PHE A 2 10.59 5.16 16.16
CA PHE A 2 10.08 4.54 14.92
C PHE A 2 11.14 3.81 14.06
N LYS A 3 12.36 4.35 13.98
CA LYS A 3 13.50 3.70 13.27
C LYS A 3 13.94 2.35 13.87
N LYS A 4 13.71 2.12 15.17
CA LYS A 4 14.12 0.87 15.82
C LYS A 4 13.10 -0.24 15.56
N LEU A 5 11.82 0.11 15.52
CA LEU A 5 10.71 -0.80 15.19
C LEU A 5 10.78 -1.29 13.72
N LEU A 6 11.23 -0.44 12.80
CA LEU A 6 11.43 -0.80 11.39
C LEU A 6 12.67 -1.68 11.14
N ASN A 7 13.74 -1.49 11.90
CA ASN A 7 14.94 -2.33 11.78
C ASN A 7 14.72 -3.77 12.32
N ASP A 8 13.94 -3.92 13.39
CA ASP A 8 13.64 -5.23 13.96
C ASP A 8 12.60 -6.01 13.11
N LEU A 9 11.78 -5.32 12.31
CA LEU A 9 10.82 -5.95 11.39
C LEU A 9 11.45 -6.45 10.07
N LEU A 10 12.61 -5.90 9.68
CA LEU A 10 13.22 -6.15 8.38
C LEU A 10 14.45 -7.06 8.43
N GLY A 11 14.78 -7.63 9.59
CA GLY A 11 15.68 -8.78 9.71
C GLY A 11 17.03 -8.59 9.01
N ASN A 12 17.81 -7.58 9.40
CA ASN A 12 19.24 -7.54 9.08
C ASN A 12 20.02 -8.23 10.20
N GLU A 13 20.20 -9.55 10.08
CA GLU A 13 21.33 -10.24 10.70
C GLU A 13 22.29 -10.74 9.61
N ASP A 14 23.57 -10.64 9.93
CA ASP A 14 24.73 -10.73 9.05
C ASP A 14 24.79 -11.90 8.05
N GLU A 15 25.38 -11.58 6.91
CA GLU A 15 25.73 -12.45 5.79
C GLU A 15 26.19 -13.88 6.18
N LYS A 16 25.42 -14.89 5.77
CA LYS A 16 25.95 -16.20 5.40
C LYS A 16 25.57 -16.53 3.97
N LYS A 17 26.59 -16.65 3.11
CA LYS A 17 26.48 -17.00 1.69
C LYS A 17 25.59 -18.22 1.48
N PRO A 18 24.62 -18.18 0.55
CA PRO A 18 23.84 -19.37 0.20
C PRO A 18 24.73 -20.36 -0.58
N GLN A 19 24.78 -21.61 -0.10
CA GLN A 19 25.20 -22.74 -0.93
C GLN A 19 24.13 -23.03 -2.00
N PRO A 20 24.51 -23.47 -3.20
CA PRO A 20 23.56 -23.78 -4.25
C PRO A 20 22.78 -25.05 -3.89
N SER A 21 21.49 -24.91 -3.57
CA SER A 21 20.56 -26.02 -3.48
C SER A 21 20.16 -26.47 -4.88
N GLU A 22 20.25 -27.78 -5.12
CA GLU A 22 19.76 -28.43 -6.33
C GLU A 22 18.25 -28.17 -6.54
N PRO A 23 17.78 -28.04 -7.79
CA PRO A 23 16.37 -27.80 -8.06
C PRO A 23 15.51 -28.99 -7.59
N PRO A 24 14.38 -28.74 -6.89
CA PRO A 24 13.51 -29.82 -6.46
C PRO A 24 12.92 -30.54 -7.67
N GLN A 25 12.97 -31.87 -7.62
CA GLN A 25 12.40 -32.75 -8.63
C GLN A 25 10.88 -32.52 -8.71
N GLN A 26 10.40 -32.30 -9.93
CA GLN A 26 8.97 -32.21 -10.25
C GLN A 26 8.30 -33.57 -9.98
N GLU A 27 7.70 -33.74 -8.81
CA GLU A 27 6.65 -34.74 -8.61
C GLU A 27 5.34 -34.20 -9.20
N ALA A 28 4.64 -35.08 -9.93
CA ALA A 28 3.51 -34.75 -10.77
C ALA A 28 2.38 -34.06 -9.98
N GLN A 29 2.19 -32.77 -10.25
CA GLN A 29 1.05 -31.99 -9.79
C GLN A 29 -0.25 -32.63 -10.29
N GLN A 30 -1.08 -33.09 -9.35
CA GLN A 30 -2.47 -33.41 -9.65
C GLN A 30 -3.17 -32.11 -10.02
N ALA A 31 -3.61 -32.01 -11.28
CA ALA A 31 -4.30 -30.84 -11.79
C ALA A 31 -5.66 -30.67 -11.08
N VAL A 32 -5.77 -29.64 -10.24
CA VAL A 32 -7.04 -29.15 -9.68
C VAL A 32 -7.75 -28.30 -10.76
N PRO A 33 -9.10 -28.33 -10.88
CA PRO A 33 -9.79 -27.79 -12.05
C PRO A 33 -9.71 -26.26 -12.15
N ALA A 34 -9.37 -25.78 -13.34
CA ALA A 34 -9.18 -24.36 -13.70
C ALA A 34 -10.49 -23.53 -13.80
N THR A 35 -11.47 -23.70 -12.92
CA THR A 35 -12.76 -22.97 -13.03
C THR A 35 -13.40 -22.59 -11.70
N ALA A 36 -12.65 -22.12 -10.71
CA ALA A 36 -13.23 -21.44 -9.56
C ALA A 36 -12.81 -19.99 -9.57
N GLY A 37 -13.77 -19.06 -9.66
CA GLY A 37 -13.50 -17.66 -9.37
C GLY A 37 -13.00 -17.50 -7.93
N PHE A 38 -12.45 -16.34 -7.63
CA PHE A 38 -12.00 -15.97 -6.28
C PHE A 38 -12.88 -14.88 -5.72
N ASP A 39 -13.09 -14.90 -4.41
CA ASP A 39 -13.65 -13.77 -3.69
C ASP A 39 -12.70 -12.56 -3.83
N PRO A 40 -13.17 -11.38 -4.27
CA PRO A 40 -12.31 -10.23 -4.52
C PRO A 40 -11.79 -9.56 -3.24
N GLU A 41 -12.37 -9.83 -2.08
CA GLU A 41 -11.98 -9.25 -0.79
C GLU A 41 -11.05 -10.20 -0.02
N THR A 42 -11.37 -11.50 -0.01
CA THR A 42 -10.63 -12.49 0.78
C THR A 42 -9.69 -13.37 -0.03
N PHE A 43 -9.83 -13.36 -1.37
CA PHE A 43 -9.11 -14.22 -2.30
C PHE A 43 -9.28 -15.71 -2.05
N HIS A 44 -10.30 -16.12 -1.28
CA HIS A 44 -10.68 -17.51 -1.20
C HIS A 44 -11.31 -17.98 -2.52
N GLY A 45 -11.03 -19.22 -2.91
CA GLY A 45 -11.69 -19.85 -4.04
C GLY A 45 -13.17 -20.05 -3.76
N LEU A 46 -14.04 -19.72 -4.73
CA LEU A 46 -15.50 -19.76 -4.59
C LEU A 46 -16.08 -21.18 -4.54
N HIS A 47 -15.25 -22.21 -4.53
CA HIS A 47 -15.65 -23.63 -4.51
C HIS A 47 -15.71 -24.22 -3.08
N TYR A 48 -15.38 -23.42 -2.06
CA TYR A 48 -15.59 -23.72 -0.64
C TYR A 48 -16.03 -22.46 0.11
N THR A 49 -16.50 -22.61 1.34
CA THR A 49 -16.78 -21.47 2.24
C THR A 49 -15.59 -21.17 3.13
N GLU A 50 -15.45 -19.92 3.60
CA GLU A 50 -14.41 -19.55 4.56
C GLU A 50 -14.44 -20.42 5.82
N ALA A 51 -15.62 -20.76 6.32
CA ALA A 51 -15.76 -21.64 7.48
C ALA A 51 -15.22 -23.06 7.22
N GLN A 52 -15.37 -23.59 6.00
CA GLN A 52 -14.78 -24.88 5.63
C GLN A 52 -13.26 -24.81 5.58
N PHE A 53 -12.73 -23.72 5.02
CA PHE A 53 -11.31 -23.46 4.96
C PHE A 53 -10.70 -23.35 6.37
N GLU A 54 -11.27 -22.49 7.21
CA GLU A 54 -10.81 -22.27 8.58
C GLU A 54 -10.87 -23.55 9.43
N ALA A 55 -11.93 -24.36 9.25
CA ALA A 55 -12.04 -25.63 9.94
C ALA A 55 -10.92 -26.62 9.55
N GLU A 56 -10.52 -26.66 8.27
CA GLU A 56 -9.40 -27.51 7.85
C GLU A 56 -8.06 -26.98 8.38
N VAL A 57 -7.85 -25.66 8.37
CA VAL A 57 -6.64 -25.07 8.96
C VAL A 57 -6.54 -25.40 10.44
N GLU A 58 -7.62 -25.18 11.20
CA GLU A 58 -7.64 -25.45 12.64
C GLU A 58 -7.46 -26.95 12.92
N LYS A 59 -8.01 -27.84 12.09
CA LYS A 59 -7.76 -29.28 12.18
C LYS A 59 -6.27 -29.62 12.00
N ARG A 60 -5.56 -29.00 11.06
CA ARG A 60 -4.11 -29.20 10.85
C ARG A 60 -3.28 -28.65 12.01
N VAL A 61 -3.65 -27.47 12.51
CA VAL A 61 -3.02 -26.87 13.70
C VAL A 61 -3.19 -27.79 14.91
N GLN A 62 -4.40 -28.26 15.19
CA GLN A 62 -4.67 -29.17 16.31
C GLN A 62 -3.92 -30.50 16.19
N ALA A 63 -3.83 -31.06 14.98
CA ALA A 63 -3.06 -32.27 14.74
C ALA A 63 -1.57 -32.06 15.05
N PHE A 64 -0.99 -30.92 14.65
CA PHE A 64 0.39 -30.58 14.96
C PHE A 64 0.62 -30.35 16.46
N VAL A 65 -0.27 -29.58 17.10
CA VAL A 65 -0.19 -29.30 18.54
C VAL A 65 -0.30 -30.59 19.36
N ALA A 66 -1.17 -31.53 18.95
CA ALA A 66 -1.34 -32.81 19.64
C ALA A 66 -0.12 -33.75 19.52
N ASP A 67 0.69 -33.58 18.47
CA ASP A 67 1.92 -34.35 18.24
C ASP A 67 3.18 -33.63 18.77
N SER A 68 3.02 -32.39 19.25
CA SER A 68 4.13 -31.60 19.81
C SER A 68 4.35 -31.94 21.28
N ASP A 69 5.61 -32.23 21.63
CA ASP A 69 6.05 -32.41 23.01
C ASP A 69 6.36 -31.07 23.72
N GLU A 70 6.15 -29.94 23.05
CA GLU A 70 6.46 -28.60 23.56
C GLU A 70 5.18 -27.83 23.94
N ASP A 71 5.25 -27.08 25.05
CA ASP A 71 4.21 -26.12 25.41
C ASP A 71 4.31 -24.91 24.48
N LEU A 72 3.51 -24.92 23.40
CA LEU A 72 3.48 -23.86 22.40
C LEU A 72 2.86 -22.57 22.98
N LEU A 73 3.52 -21.44 22.72
CA LEU A 73 2.99 -20.12 23.07
C LEU A 73 1.92 -19.70 22.07
N GLU A 74 1.12 -18.69 22.43
CA GLU A 74 0.06 -18.15 21.57
C GLU A 74 0.60 -17.66 20.21
N ASN A 75 1.80 -17.08 20.20
CA ASN A 75 2.49 -16.66 18.96
C ASN A 75 2.87 -17.85 18.07
N ASP A 76 3.22 -19.00 18.66
CA ASP A 76 3.57 -20.20 17.90
C ASP A 76 2.32 -20.78 17.22
N ILE A 77 1.20 -20.84 17.95
CA ILE A 77 -0.09 -21.25 17.41
C ILE A 77 -0.55 -20.31 16.28
N MET A 78 -0.32 -19.01 16.43
CA MET A 78 -0.64 -18.01 15.41
C MET A 78 0.21 -18.19 14.14
N ASN A 79 1.50 -18.50 14.29
CA ASN A 79 2.38 -18.82 13.17
C ASN A 79 1.95 -20.13 12.47
N LEU A 80 1.58 -21.15 13.23
CA LEU A 80 1.04 -22.41 12.69
C LEU A 80 -0.24 -22.17 11.87
N ARG A 81 -1.18 -21.37 12.37
CA ARG A 81 -2.39 -20.99 11.62
C ARG A 81 -2.06 -20.27 10.31
N THR A 82 -1.07 -19.39 10.32
CA THR A 82 -0.63 -18.68 9.12
C THR A 82 -0.08 -19.66 8.09
N ASN A 83 0.81 -20.57 8.51
CA ASN A 83 1.46 -21.52 7.62
C ASN A 83 0.48 -22.59 7.09
N PHE A 84 -0.27 -23.23 7.97
CA PHE A 84 -1.26 -24.22 7.53
C PHE A 84 -2.37 -23.61 6.68
N GLY A 85 -2.74 -22.34 6.88
CA GLY A 85 -3.61 -21.63 5.95
C GLY A 85 -3.04 -21.54 4.55
N ARG A 86 -1.75 -21.19 4.40
CA ARG A 86 -1.07 -21.16 3.10
C ARG A 86 -1.03 -22.55 2.46
N ASP A 87 -0.79 -23.59 3.24
CA ASP A 87 -0.78 -24.97 2.74
C ASP A 87 -2.16 -25.41 2.26
N VAL A 88 -3.20 -25.22 3.07
CA VAL A 88 -4.59 -25.55 2.70
C VAL A 88 -5.01 -24.77 1.46
N PHE A 89 -4.64 -23.49 1.37
CA PHE A 89 -4.92 -22.70 0.18
C PHE A 89 -4.26 -23.28 -1.06
N THR A 90 -2.97 -23.62 -0.97
CA THR A 90 -2.22 -24.17 -2.09
C THR A 90 -2.75 -25.55 -2.50
N ASP A 91 -3.14 -26.38 -1.54
CA ASP A 91 -3.75 -27.68 -1.79
C ASP A 91 -5.09 -27.57 -2.54
N TRP A 92 -5.90 -26.56 -2.22
CA TRP A 92 -7.27 -26.42 -2.74
C TRP A 92 -7.35 -25.57 -4.00
N ASN A 93 -6.48 -24.58 -4.15
CA ASN A 93 -6.55 -23.56 -5.21
C ASN A 93 -5.31 -23.56 -6.11
N GLY A 94 -4.25 -24.29 -5.74
CA GLY A 94 -2.93 -24.13 -6.35
C GLY A 94 -2.29 -22.80 -5.98
N TRP A 95 -1.40 -22.30 -6.84
CA TRP A 95 -0.66 -21.05 -6.62
C TRP A 95 -1.37 -19.80 -7.15
N ASP A 96 -2.55 -19.95 -7.75
CA ASP A 96 -3.30 -18.81 -8.27
C ASP A 96 -3.80 -17.93 -7.11
N ARG A 97 -3.59 -16.62 -7.22
CA ARG A 97 -3.85 -15.61 -6.17
C ARG A 97 -3.17 -15.85 -4.81
N TYR A 98 -2.17 -16.74 -4.73
CA TYR A 98 -1.50 -17.10 -3.48
C TYR A 98 -0.94 -15.88 -2.73
N GLU A 99 -0.29 -14.95 -3.42
CA GLU A 99 0.32 -13.78 -2.77
C GLU A 99 -0.73 -12.84 -2.17
N GLN A 100 -1.82 -12.59 -2.90
CA GLN A 100 -2.92 -11.77 -2.41
C GLN A 100 -3.62 -12.45 -1.22
N PHE A 101 -3.90 -13.74 -1.33
CA PHE A 101 -4.45 -14.53 -0.24
C PHE A 101 -3.54 -14.52 0.99
N SER A 102 -2.25 -14.79 0.82
CA SER A 102 -1.25 -14.87 1.90
C SER A 102 -1.17 -13.57 2.71
N LEU A 103 -1.26 -12.42 2.02
CA LEU A 103 -1.30 -11.10 2.66
C LEU A 103 -2.57 -10.91 3.49
N VAL A 104 -3.74 -11.23 2.93
CA VAL A 104 -5.03 -11.07 3.60
C VAL A 104 -5.17 -12.05 4.78
N TRP A 105 -4.84 -13.31 4.55
CA TRP A 105 -4.87 -14.37 5.55
C TRP A 105 -3.94 -14.10 6.72
N GLY A 106 -2.68 -13.76 6.45
CA GLY A 106 -1.70 -13.47 7.51
C GLY A 106 -2.12 -12.27 8.36
N SER A 107 -2.77 -11.28 7.76
CA SER A 107 -3.34 -10.13 8.49
C SER A 107 -4.52 -10.59 9.36
N LYS A 108 -5.48 -11.32 8.79
CA LYS A 108 -6.66 -11.88 9.49
C LYS A 108 -6.27 -12.72 10.72
N VAL A 109 -5.30 -13.63 10.57
CA VAL A 109 -4.82 -14.49 11.67
C VAL A 109 -4.22 -13.68 12.83
N ARG A 110 -3.58 -12.54 12.52
CA ARG A 110 -3.02 -11.62 13.52
C ARG A 110 -4.03 -10.63 14.09
N GLY A 111 -5.30 -10.69 13.67
CA GLY A 111 -6.31 -9.69 14.04
C GLY A 111 -6.01 -8.29 13.49
N ILE A 112 -5.17 -8.20 12.46
CA ILE A 112 -4.81 -6.95 11.80
C ILE A 112 -5.54 -6.89 10.46
N HIS A 113 -6.00 -5.72 10.10
CA HIS A 113 -6.64 -5.48 8.82
C HIS A 113 -5.60 -5.40 7.67
N ALA A 114 -5.82 -6.12 6.58
CA ALA A 114 -4.96 -6.06 5.40
C ALA A 114 -5.11 -4.73 4.66
N PHE A 115 -3.99 -4.13 4.24
CA PHE A 115 -3.98 -2.86 3.53
C PHE A 115 -4.64 -2.95 2.14
N GLY A 116 -5.51 -1.99 1.81
CA GLY A 116 -5.92 -1.67 0.43
C GLY A 116 -7.18 -2.36 -0.12
N ILE A 117 -7.88 -3.19 0.65
CA ILE A 117 -9.05 -3.98 0.16
C ILE A 117 -10.20 -3.96 1.17
N GLN A 118 -10.45 -2.82 1.84
CA GLN A 118 -11.45 -2.78 2.91
C GLN A 118 -12.63 -1.87 2.60
N LYS A 119 -13.82 -2.32 3.00
CA LYS A 119 -14.97 -1.44 3.18
C LYS A 119 -14.94 -0.94 4.63
N ALA A 120 -15.23 0.35 4.82
CA ALA A 120 -15.43 0.88 6.15
C ALA A 120 -16.58 0.13 6.84
N ASP A 121 -16.34 -0.40 8.04
CA ASP A 121 -17.43 -0.91 8.87
C ASP A 121 -18.15 0.29 9.49
N GLU A 122 -19.32 0.62 8.96
CA GLU A 122 -20.12 1.75 9.43
C GLU A 122 -20.61 1.57 10.89
N SER A 123 -20.46 0.38 11.48
CA SER A 123 -20.80 0.13 12.88
C SER A 123 -19.64 0.35 13.85
N ASP A 124 -18.40 0.51 13.36
CA ASP A 124 -17.24 0.78 14.21
C ASP A 124 -17.36 2.18 14.86
N PRO A 125 -17.35 2.27 16.21
CA PRO A 125 -17.33 3.55 16.92
C PRO A 125 -16.19 4.48 16.50
N LEU A 126 -15.03 3.94 16.13
CA LEU A 126 -13.86 4.71 15.71
C LEU A 126 -14.03 5.32 14.30
N LEU A 127 -14.93 4.77 13.48
CA LEU A 127 -15.24 5.28 12.13
C LEU A 127 -16.43 6.25 12.08
N GLN A 128 -17.12 6.48 13.20
CA GLN A 128 -18.27 7.41 13.24
C GLN A 128 -17.86 8.86 12.90
N PRO A 129 -18.67 9.64 12.17
CA PRO A 129 -18.35 11.03 11.86
C PRO A 129 -18.05 11.90 13.11
N ILE A 130 -17.09 12.82 12.98
CA ILE A 130 -16.75 13.80 14.01
C ILE A 130 -17.33 15.14 13.57
N HIS A 131 -18.24 15.71 14.36
CA HIS A 131 -18.97 16.94 13.99
C HIS A 131 -19.70 16.86 12.64
N GLY A 132 -20.12 15.65 12.25
CA GLY A 132 -20.74 15.40 10.94
C GLY A 132 -19.75 15.27 9.78
N VAL A 133 -18.44 15.39 10.02
CA VAL A 133 -17.40 15.13 9.02
C VAL A 133 -17.02 13.65 9.07
N SER A 134 -17.28 12.93 7.98
CA SER A 134 -16.93 11.50 7.88
C SER A 134 -15.41 11.31 7.71
N LEU A 135 -14.94 10.07 7.87
CA LEU A 135 -13.55 9.74 7.55
C LEU A 135 -13.25 9.97 6.06
N TYR A 136 -14.25 9.78 5.18
CA TYR A 136 -14.10 10.03 3.75
C TYR A 136 -13.90 11.51 3.45
N ASP A 137 -14.71 12.39 4.06
CA ASP A 137 -14.57 13.84 3.94
C ASP A 137 -13.19 14.29 4.45
N TYR A 138 -12.77 13.80 5.62
CA TYR A 138 -11.49 14.14 6.23
C TYR A 138 -10.30 13.68 5.39
N ALA A 139 -10.31 12.42 4.91
CA ALA A 139 -9.25 11.88 4.06
C ALA A 139 -9.15 12.61 2.72
N ALA A 140 -10.29 12.89 2.08
CA ALA A 140 -10.34 13.66 0.84
C ALA A 140 -9.83 15.09 1.06
N ALA A 141 -10.21 15.74 2.15
CA ALA A 141 -9.74 17.08 2.51
C ALA A 141 -8.23 17.11 2.76
N ALA A 142 -7.69 16.16 3.53
CA ALA A 142 -6.25 16.03 3.76
C ALA A 142 -5.48 15.83 2.44
N SER A 143 -6.01 15.02 1.54
CA SER A 143 -5.43 14.79 0.21
C SER A 143 -5.42 16.06 -0.65
N LYS A 144 -6.54 16.80 -0.68
CA LYS A 144 -6.63 18.08 -1.40
C LYS A 144 -5.71 19.15 -0.82
N MET A 145 -5.59 19.22 0.51
CA MET A 145 -4.66 20.15 1.16
C MET A 145 -3.20 19.79 0.88
N GLY A 146 -2.86 18.49 0.86
CA GLY A 146 -1.55 18.02 0.39
C GLY A 146 -1.26 18.35 -1.08
N SER A 147 -2.30 18.65 -1.86
CA SER A 147 -2.20 19.11 -3.26
C SER A 147 -2.30 20.64 -3.40
N GLY A 148 -2.19 21.39 -2.30
CA GLY A 148 -2.13 22.85 -2.28
C GLY A 148 -3.47 23.57 -2.16
N VAL A 149 -4.59 22.86 -1.95
CA VAL A 149 -5.88 23.50 -1.65
C VAL A 149 -5.83 24.10 -0.25
N SER A 150 -6.30 25.35 -0.09
CA SER A 150 -6.26 26.01 1.22
C SER A 150 -7.27 25.43 2.21
N THR A 151 -6.97 25.51 3.50
CA THR A 151 -7.87 25.12 4.58
C THR A 151 -9.23 25.81 4.47
N GLU A 152 -9.25 27.10 4.12
CA GLU A 152 -10.47 27.88 3.95
C GLU A 152 -11.33 27.36 2.79
N GLN A 153 -10.70 26.94 1.69
CA GLN A 153 -11.41 26.34 0.55
C GLN A 153 -12.05 25.00 0.94
N VAL A 154 -11.32 24.17 1.69
CA VAL A 154 -11.83 22.90 2.23
C VAL A 154 -13.00 23.15 3.19
N CYS A 155 -12.83 24.02 4.19
CA CYS A 155 -13.87 24.33 5.16
C CYS A 155 -15.14 24.84 4.47
N LYS A 156 -14.98 25.74 3.50
CA LYS A 156 -16.09 26.27 2.69
C LYS A 156 -16.77 25.18 1.87
N ALA A 157 -16.02 24.26 1.26
CA ALA A 157 -16.58 23.18 0.46
C ALA A 157 -17.37 22.18 1.33
N LEU A 158 -16.85 21.85 2.51
CA LEU A 158 -17.51 20.95 3.48
C LEU A 158 -18.63 21.64 4.27
N GLY A 159 -18.75 22.96 4.21
CA GLY A 159 -19.76 23.70 4.98
C GLY A 159 -19.47 23.74 6.48
N ILE A 160 -18.21 23.68 6.88
CA ILE A 160 -17.76 23.70 8.28
C ILE A 160 -16.98 24.97 8.60
N GLU A 161 -16.89 25.30 9.88
CA GLU A 161 -16.08 26.42 10.36
C GLU A 161 -14.64 25.98 10.68
N LEU A 162 -13.69 26.92 10.62
CA LEU A 162 -12.27 26.65 10.89
C LEU A 162 -12.03 25.97 12.26
N PRO A 163 -12.68 26.37 13.37
CA PRO A 163 -12.50 25.68 14.65
C PRO A 163 -12.94 24.20 14.62
N VAL A 164 -13.96 23.87 13.82
CA VAL A 164 -14.38 22.47 13.62
C VAL A 164 -13.28 21.71 12.89
N TRP A 165 -12.70 22.30 11.84
CA TRP A 165 -11.58 21.70 11.10
C TRP A 165 -10.35 21.48 11.99
N GLU A 166 -9.98 22.46 12.82
CA GLU A 166 -8.86 22.34 13.77
C GLU A 166 -9.10 21.20 14.76
N GLU A 167 -10.32 21.06 15.28
CA GLU A 167 -10.64 19.99 16.22
C GLU A 167 -10.60 18.60 15.58
N ILE A 168 -11.17 18.42 14.37
CA ILE A 168 -11.13 17.11 13.71
C ILE A 168 -9.72 16.69 13.31
N ASN A 169 -8.81 17.63 13.01
CA ASN A 169 -7.39 17.35 12.77
C ASN A 169 -6.66 16.84 14.02
N VAL A 170 -7.24 17.02 15.22
CA VAL A 170 -6.72 16.41 16.44
C VAL A 170 -7.39 15.06 16.69
N LEU A 171 -8.71 14.99 16.52
CA LEU A 171 -9.49 13.82 16.89
C LEU A 171 -9.31 12.63 15.94
N TRP A 172 -9.20 12.83 14.63
CA TRP A 172 -8.97 11.73 13.69
C TRP A 172 -7.61 11.05 13.90
N PRO A 173 -6.47 11.77 13.99
CA PRO A 173 -5.19 11.14 14.35
C PRO A 173 -5.22 10.45 15.71
N LYS A 174 -5.93 11.01 16.69
CA LYS A 174 -6.12 10.34 17.98
C LYS A 174 -6.83 9.00 17.84
N ARG A 175 -7.90 8.91 17.04
CA ARG A 175 -8.58 7.63 16.78
C ARG A 175 -7.68 6.63 16.05
N MET A 176 -6.90 7.09 15.07
CA MET A 176 -5.90 6.23 14.41
C MET A 176 -4.85 5.70 15.40
N GLN A 177 -4.50 6.49 16.42
CA GLN A 177 -3.57 6.06 17.48
C GLN A 177 -4.20 5.07 18.46
N GLU A 178 -5.49 5.23 18.78
CA GLU A 178 -6.24 4.35 19.69
C GLU A 178 -6.62 3.01 19.03
N ASP A 179 -6.72 2.99 17.70
CA ASP A 179 -7.04 1.80 16.92
C ASP A 179 -5.85 0.83 16.80
N THR A 180 -5.87 -0.22 17.61
CA THR A 180 -4.85 -1.29 17.56
C THR A 180 -5.02 -2.24 16.38
N SER A 181 -6.16 -2.22 15.67
CA SER A 181 -6.44 -3.08 14.52
C SER A 181 -6.00 -2.48 13.18
N PHE A 182 -5.56 -1.21 13.21
CA PHE A 182 -5.17 -0.40 12.04
C PHE A 182 -6.29 -0.18 11.01
N GLN A 183 -7.55 -0.47 11.36
CA GLN A 183 -8.71 -0.24 10.51
C GLN A 183 -8.87 1.23 10.09
N VAL A 184 -8.82 2.17 11.04
CA VAL A 184 -9.04 3.60 10.80
C VAL A 184 -7.99 4.14 9.84
N ILE A 185 -6.71 3.80 10.05
CA ILE A 185 -5.63 4.26 9.16
C ILE A 185 -5.72 3.59 7.78
N ASN A 186 -6.11 2.32 7.70
CA ASN A 186 -6.29 1.62 6.42
C ASN A 186 -7.42 2.24 5.58
N VAL A 187 -8.59 2.46 6.19
CA VAL A 187 -9.73 3.10 5.53
C VAL A 187 -9.40 4.54 5.14
N PHE A 188 -8.71 5.27 6.01
CA PHE A 188 -8.21 6.61 5.70
C PHE A 188 -7.30 6.60 4.46
N SER A 189 -6.31 5.72 4.40
CA SER A 189 -5.39 5.62 3.26
C SER A 189 -6.11 5.31 1.94
N GLN A 190 -7.11 4.43 1.98
CA GLN A 190 -7.95 4.13 0.82
C GLN A 190 -8.74 5.36 0.37
N TYR A 191 -9.44 6.02 1.29
CA TYR A 191 -10.21 7.22 1.00
C TYR A 191 -9.35 8.40 0.54
N PHE A 192 -8.13 8.52 1.08
CA PHE A 192 -7.15 9.52 0.67
C PHE A 192 -6.75 9.33 -0.79
N GLY A 193 -6.50 8.08 -1.22
CA GLY A 193 -6.23 7.74 -2.62
C GLY A 193 -7.45 7.92 -3.55
N GLN A 194 -8.66 7.89 -3.00
CA GLN A 194 -9.92 8.10 -3.72
C GLN A 194 -10.45 9.54 -3.62
N ALA A 195 -9.63 10.50 -3.16
CA ALA A 195 -10.06 11.87 -2.93
C ALA A 195 -10.67 12.54 -4.17
N ASP A 196 -10.17 12.22 -5.37
CA ASP A 196 -10.69 12.75 -6.65
C ASP A 196 -12.10 12.26 -6.99
N GLN A 197 -12.52 11.13 -6.40
CA GLN A 197 -13.86 10.58 -6.55
C GLN A 197 -14.85 11.21 -5.54
N HIS A 198 -14.36 12.02 -4.58
CA HIS A 198 -15.19 12.60 -3.52
C HIS A 198 -16.24 13.54 -4.12
N PRO A 199 -17.54 13.38 -3.78
CA PRO A 199 -18.63 14.11 -4.43
C PRO A 199 -18.52 15.63 -4.26
N VAL A 200 -17.99 16.07 -3.11
CA VAL A 200 -17.84 17.49 -2.77
C VAL A 200 -16.44 18.02 -3.06
N LEU A 201 -15.41 17.21 -2.79
CA LEU A 201 -14.02 17.65 -2.72
C LEU A 201 -13.22 17.23 -3.94
N GLY A 202 -13.65 16.22 -4.70
CA GLY A 202 -12.85 15.66 -5.79
C GLY A 202 -12.51 16.66 -6.89
N LYS A 203 -13.40 17.64 -7.10
CA LYS A 203 -13.22 18.73 -8.08
C LYS A 203 -12.45 19.93 -7.53
N LEU A 204 -12.12 19.94 -6.24
CA LEU A 204 -11.41 21.05 -5.63
C LEU A 204 -9.93 20.94 -6.01
N THR A 205 -9.46 21.94 -6.74
CA THR A 205 -8.05 22.06 -7.15
C THR A 205 -7.45 23.32 -6.56
N ALA A 206 -6.16 23.28 -6.25
CA ALA A 206 -5.42 24.48 -5.90
C ALA A 206 -5.50 25.48 -7.07
N ALA A 207 -5.77 26.75 -6.77
CA ALA A 207 -5.86 27.76 -7.81
C ALA A 207 -4.48 27.98 -8.46
N GLY A 208 -4.31 27.55 -9.71
CA GLY A 208 -3.08 27.76 -10.48
C GLY A 208 -1.92 26.79 -10.17
N SER A 209 -2.16 25.68 -9.49
CA SER A 209 -1.15 24.63 -9.25
C SER A 209 -1.52 23.32 -9.94
N GLY A 210 -0.51 22.48 -10.21
CA GLY A 210 -0.68 21.20 -10.89
C GLY A 210 -0.97 21.30 -12.37
N SER A 211 -1.54 20.23 -12.93
CA SER A 211 -1.74 20.09 -14.37
C SER A 211 -2.75 21.12 -14.93
N GLY A 212 -3.64 21.61 -14.07
CA GLY A 212 -4.57 22.70 -14.38
C GLY A 212 -3.94 24.10 -14.39
N GLY A 213 -2.68 24.24 -13.96
CA GLY A 213 -1.96 25.52 -13.90
C GLY A 213 -1.29 25.93 -15.21
N ASN A 214 -0.95 24.97 -16.09
CA ASN A 214 -0.36 25.23 -17.41
C ASN A 214 -0.52 24.03 -18.38
N ALA A 215 -0.32 24.27 -19.68
CA ALA A 215 -0.53 23.25 -20.72
C ALA A 215 0.48 22.09 -20.70
N GLU A 216 1.68 22.31 -20.18
CA GLU A 216 2.73 21.30 -20.08
C GLU A 216 2.43 20.28 -18.96
N GLY A 217 1.97 20.77 -17.80
CA GLY A 217 1.50 19.93 -16.71
C GLY A 217 0.33 19.04 -17.11
N ALA A 218 -0.64 19.58 -17.87
CA ALA A 218 -1.73 18.80 -18.45
C ALA A 218 -1.22 17.66 -19.37
N ALA A 219 -0.25 17.94 -20.24
CA ALA A 219 0.32 16.93 -21.12
C ALA A 219 1.13 15.87 -20.34
N ASN A 220 1.87 16.29 -19.31
CA ASN A 220 2.62 15.37 -18.46
C ASN A 220 1.69 14.48 -17.63
N LEU A 221 0.58 14.99 -17.11
CA LEU A 221 -0.42 14.18 -16.42
C LEU A 221 -1.05 13.14 -17.35
N GLN A 222 -1.42 13.54 -18.58
CA GLN A 222 -1.92 12.60 -19.57
C GLN A 222 -0.89 11.50 -19.87
N ARG A 223 0.38 11.89 -20.05
CA ARG A 223 1.46 10.92 -20.26
C ARG A 223 1.63 9.97 -19.08
N LEU A 224 1.50 10.46 -17.85
CA LEU A 224 1.56 9.63 -16.63
C LEU A 224 0.46 8.54 -16.64
N GLU A 225 -0.73 8.86 -17.16
CA GLU A 225 -1.85 7.92 -17.25
C GLU A 225 -1.69 6.87 -18.36
N GLU A 226 -1.05 7.23 -19.46
CA GLU A 226 -0.99 6.42 -20.68
C GLU A 226 0.32 5.62 -20.85
N ASP A 227 1.42 6.10 -20.26
CA ASP A 227 2.76 5.55 -20.40
C ASP A 227 3.29 4.99 -19.08
N LEU A 228 3.26 3.65 -18.95
CA LEU A 228 3.76 2.95 -17.77
C LEU A 228 5.26 3.17 -17.54
N TYR A 229 6.07 3.36 -18.59
CA TYR A 229 7.48 3.68 -18.39
C TYR A 229 7.64 5.06 -17.76
N PHE A 230 6.86 6.06 -18.20
CA PHE A 230 6.91 7.38 -17.60
C PHE A 230 6.39 7.37 -16.14
N TYR A 231 5.34 6.61 -15.85
CA TYR A 231 4.86 6.40 -14.49
C TYR A 231 5.95 5.80 -13.58
N HIS A 232 6.55 4.68 -13.98
CA HIS A 232 7.58 4.00 -13.17
C HIS A 232 8.89 4.81 -13.10
N GLU A 233 9.23 5.59 -14.12
CA GLU A 233 10.34 6.55 -14.06
C GLU A 233 10.11 7.57 -12.94
N LEU A 234 8.93 8.19 -12.89
CA LEU A 234 8.63 9.19 -11.86
C LEU A 234 8.47 8.56 -10.47
N CYS A 235 8.02 7.30 -10.37
CA CYS A 235 8.09 6.54 -9.11
C CYS A 235 9.54 6.43 -8.61
N GLY A 236 10.47 6.02 -9.49
CA GLY A 236 11.89 5.91 -9.16
C GLY A 236 12.52 7.26 -8.80
N ALA A 237 12.24 8.30 -9.58
CA ALA A 237 12.70 9.66 -9.32
C ALA A 237 12.23 10.20 -7.97
N ARG A 238 10.94 10.01 -7.63
CA ARG A 238 10.37 10.42 -6.36
C ARG A 238 11.02 9.70 -5.18
N GLN A 239 11.25 8.40 -5.31
CA GLN A 239 11.92 7.60 -4.28
C GLN A 239 13.37 8.08 -4.07
N ALA A 240 14.12 8.29 -5.14
CA ALA A 240 15.48 8.82 -5.08
C ALA A 240 15.53 10.21 -4.42
N ALA A 241 14.56 11.08 -4.73
CA ALA A 241 14.49 12.42 -4.12
C ALA A 241 14.38 12.33 -2.59
N TYR A 242 13.52 11.43 -2.07
CA TYR A 242 13.38 11.22 -0.63
C TYR A 242 14.67 10.73 0.04
N GLU A 243 15.43 9.87 -0.63
CA GLU A 243 16.71 9.35 -0.11
C GLU A 243 17.77 10.45 0.05
N TYR A 244 17.69 11.50 -0.76
CA TYR A 244 18.57 12.67 -0.70
C TYR A 244 17.97 13.86 0.07
N GLY A 245 16.92 13.61 0.86
CA GLY A 245 16.29 14.62 1.71
C GLY A 245 15.51 15.69 0.95
N LEU A 246 15.20 15.46 -0.33
CA LEU A 246 14.34 16.31 -1.14
C LEU A 246 12.87 15.88 -0.97
N ASP A 247 11.96 16.84 -1.07
CA ASP A 247 10.54 16.52 -1.20
C ASP A 247 10.28 16.06 -2.64
N GLY A 248 10.23 14.75 -2.86
CA GLY A 248 9.99 14.17 -4.18
C GLY A 248 8.63 14.55 -4.79
N ALA A 249 7.61 14.83 -3.96
CA ALA A 249 6.32 15.27 -4.47
C ALA A 249 6.39 16.71 -4.97
N GLN A 250 7.06 17.59 -4.22
CA GLN A 250 7.32 18.96 -4.65
C GLN A 250 8.21 19.00 -5.89
N TRP A 251 9.23 18.13 -5.96
CA TRP A 251 10.10 18.05 -7.13
C TRP A 251 9.32 17.64 -8.39
N ILE A 252 8.41 16.66 -8.31
CA ILE A 252 7.54 16.31 -9.44
C ILE A 252 6.64 17.49 -9.83
N LEU A 253 6.07 18.20 -8.85
CA LEU A 253 5.25 19.38 -9.11
C LEU A 253 6.04 20.47 -9.84
N ASP A 254 7.26 20.76 -9.40
CA ASP A 254 8.10 21.80 -9.96
C ASP A 254 8.61 21.46 -11.37
N ASN A 255 8.93 20.19 -11.63
CA ASN A 255 9.54 19.76 -12.89
C ASN A 255 8.52 19.29 -13.95
N TYR A 256 7.37 18.76 -13.51
CA TYR A 256 6.37 18.16 -14.40
C TYR A 256 5.00 18.80 -14.28
N GLY A 257 4.78 19.71 -13.33
CA GLY A 257 3.47 20.31 -13.11
C GLY A 257 2.43 19.29 -12.64
N ILE A 258 2.85 18.20 -11.99
CA ILE A 258 1.95 17.15 -11.49
C ILE A 258 1.92 17.24 -9.96
N THR A 259 0.73 17.46 -9.40
CA THR A 259 0.54 17.45 -7.94
C THR A 259 0.62 16.04 -7.37
N LEU A 260 0.86 15.95 -6.06
CA LEU A 260 0.80 14.67 -5.35
C LEU A 260 -0.55 13.98 -5.54
N GLY A 261 -1.67 14.72 -5.43
CA GLY A 261 -3.01 14.17 -5.63
C GLY A 261 -3.20 13.58 -7.03
N GLU A 262 -2.83 14.33 -8.07
CA GLU A 262 -2.89 13.85 -9.46
C GLU A 262 -2.05 12.58 -9.66
N PHE A 263 -0.82 12.57 -9.14
CA PHE A 263 0.06 11.40 -9.21
C PHE A 263 -0.57 10.17 -8.52
N GLN A 264 -1.13 10.34 -7.31
CA GLN A 264 -1.78 9.25 -6.58
C GLN A 264 -3.04 8.75 -7.29
N GLY A 265 -3.83 9.65 -7.90
CA GLY A 265 -4.97 9.27 -8.72
C GLY A 265 -4.58 8.36 -9.89
N VAL A 266 -3.45 8.65 -10.55
CA VAL A 266 -2.90 7.77 -11.59
C VAL A 266 -2.37 6.45 -11.03
N ALA A 267 -1.70 6.48 -9.88
CA ALA A 267 -1.21 5.27 -9.22
C ALA A 267 -2.35 4.28 -8.90
N VAL A 268 -3.49 4.79 -8.38
CA VAL A 268 -4.68 3.97 -8.12
C VAL A 268 -5.24 3.36 -9.41
N LYS A 269 -5.36 4.15 -10.49
CA LYS A 269 -5.82 3.63 -11.80
C LYS A 269 -4.92 2.50 -12.31
N HIS A 270 -3.61 2.63 -12.19
CA HIS A 270 -2.66 1.59 -12.61
C HIS A 270 -2.75 0.35 -11.71
N MET A 271 -2.87 0.54 -10.40
CA MET A 271 -3.08 -0.57 -9.45
C MET A 271 -4.37 -1.35 -9.75
N GLU A 272 -5.49 -0.65 -9.99
CA GLU A 272 -6.77 -1.29 -10.35
C GLU A 272 -6.64 -2.10 -11.65
N LYS A 273 -6.01 -1.54 -12.68
CA LYS A 273 -5.73 -2.25 -13.95
C LYS A 273 -4.86 -3.47 -13.72
N GLN A 274 -3.77 -3.35 -12.94
CA GLN A 274 -2.85 -4.44 -12.63
C GLN A 274 -3.54 -5.56 -11.84
N ASN A 275 -4.44 -5.23 -10.90
CA ASN A 275 -5.19 -6.22 -10.13
C ASN A 275 -6.20 -7.00 -11.00
N GLN A 276 -6.82 -6.32 -11.96
CA GLN A 276 -7.73 -6.92 -12.94
C GLN A 276 -6.98 -7.76 -13.99
N GLN A 277 -5.78 -7.32 -14.38
CA GLN A 277 -4.95 -7.92 -15.43
C GLN A 277 -3.60 -8.36 -14.85
N PHE A 278 -3.66 -9.22 -13.83
CA PHE A 278 -2.46 -9.64 -13.12
C PHE A 278 -1.50 -10.41 -14.05
N ASN A 279 -0.28 -9.88 -14.21
CA ASN A 279 0.81 -10.52 -14.93
C ASN A 279 2.12 -10.31 -14.17
N SER A 280 2.66 -11.39 -13.58
CA SER A 280 3.88 -11.32 -12.77
C SER A 280 5.12 -10.94 -13.57
N GLN A 281 5.20 -11.25 -14.87
CA GLN A 281 6.33 -10.87 -15.71
C GLN A 281 6.36 -9.37 -15.98
N ASP A 282 5.20 -8.79 -16.31
CA ASP A 282 5.08 -7.34 -16.53
C ASP A 282 5.37 -6.57 -15.23
N ILE A 283 4.85 -7.06 -14.11
CA ILE A 283 5.12 -6.47 -12.78
C ILE A 283 6.63 -6.46 -12.49
N MET A 284 7.31 -7.60 -12.65
CA MET A 284 8.75 -7.70 -12.43
C MET A 284 9.54 -6.79 -13.38
N HIS A 285 9.14 -6.73 -14.65
CA HIS A 285 9.77 -5.88 -15.65
C HIS A 285 9.72 -4.40 -15.26
N TYR A 286 8.54 -3.90 -14.87
CA TYR A 286 8.38 -2.50 -14.49
C TYR A 286 8.99 -2.15 -13.14
N MET A 287 9.02 -3.08 -12.18
CA MET A 287 9.76 -2.91 -10.92
C MET A 287 11.26 -2.79 -11.17
N ASN A 288 11.84 -3.65 -12.02
CA ASN A 288 13.25 -3.54 -12.40
C ASN A 288 13.56 -2.20 -13.08
N TYR A 289 12.69 -1.75 -13.99
CA TYR A 289 12.85 -0.45 -14.65
C TYR A 289 12.76 0.72 -13.66
N GLN A 290 11.86 0.65 -12.68
CA GLN A 290 11.77 1.64 -11.61
C GLN A 290 13.06 1.72 -10.78
N ASP A 291 13.64 0.57 -10.43
CA ASP A 291 14.90 0.50 -9.69
C ASP A 291 16.08 1.08 -10.48
N GLU A 292 16.11 0.82 -11.80
CA GLU A 292 17.09 1.44 -12.71
C GLU A 292 16.95 2.97 -12.70
N LYS A 293 15.73 3.48 -12.81
CA LYS A 293 15.47 4.93 -12.78
C LYS A 293 15.74 5.55 -11.43
N GLN A 294 15.43 4.87 -10.33
CA GLN A 294 15.80 5.35 -9.00
C GLN A 294 17.32 5.58 -8.89
N LYS A 295 18.14 4.64 -9.37
CA LYS A 295 19.61 4.79 -9.37
C LYS A 295 20.06 5.97 -10.23
N GLU A 296 19.51 6.10 -11.44
CA GLU A 296 19.82 7.22 -12.35
C GLU A 296 19.50 8.57 -11.71
N TYR A 297 18.33 8.72 -11.09
CA TYR A 297 17.93 9.96 -10.41
C TYR A 297 18.72 10.19 -9.12
N ALA A 298 19.08 9.15 -8.38
CA ALA A 298 19.95 9.25 -7.21
C ALA A 298 21.33 9.81 -7.58
N GLU A 299 21.94 9.31 -8.65
CA GLU A 299 23.20 9.86 -9.20
C GLU A 299 23.05 11.33 -9.58
N ARG A 300 21.92 11.68 -10.20
CA ARG A 300 21.62 13.06 -10.59
C ARG A 300 21.50 13.98 -9.39
N PHE A 301 20.72 13.61 -8.37
CA PHE A 301 20.55 14.41 -7.16
C PHE A 301 21.85 14.51 -6.35
N ALA A 302 22.66 13.45 -6.31
CA ALA A 302 23.99 13.49 -5.70
C ALA A 302 24.92 14.51 -6.39
N ALA A 303 24.88 14.56 -7.72
CA ALA A 303 25.66 15.54 -8.50
C ALA A 303 25.15 16.98 -8.29
N GLU A 304 23.83 17.18 -8.25
CA GLU A 304 23.19 18.48 -8.02
C GLU A 304 23.47 19.02 -6.60
N GLN A 305 23.62 18.15 -5.60
CA GLN A 305 24.01 18.51 -4.22
C GLN A 305 25.52 18.72 -4.03
N GLY A 306 26.33 18.69 -5.10
CA GLY A 306 27.74 19.08 -5.08
C GLY A 306 28.75 17.93 -5.11
N GLY A 307 28.32 16.67 -5.28
CA GLY A 307 29.23 15.52 -5.33
C GLY A 307 29.93 15.23 -4.00
N ASN A 308 30.54 14.06 -3.87
CA ASN A 308 31.19 13.61 -2.65
C ASN A 308 32.27 14.59 -2.17
N VAL A 309 32.00 15.29 -1.06
CA VAL A 309 33.03 16.01 -0.26
C VAL A 309 34.16 15.07 0.21
N ALA A 310 33.99 13.75 0.03
CA ALA A 310 34.96 12.72 0.35
C ALA A 310 36.14 12.60 -0.64
N ASP A 311 36.05 13.15 -1.86
CA ASP A 311 37.14 13.03 -2.87
C ASP A 311 38.18 14.17 -2.80
N ASP A 312 37.92 15.23 -2.02
CA ASP A 312 38.80 16.40 -1.89
C ASP A 312 39.78 16.35 -0.70
N ILE A 313 39.91 15.20 -0.02
CA ILE A 313 40.95 15.00 1.02
C ILE A 313 42.09 14.17 0.44
N THR A 314 43.06 14.83 -0.17
CA THR A 314 44.42 14.27 -0.32
C THR A 314 45.11 14.30 1.05
N PHE A 315 45.41 13.11 1.60
CA PHE A 315 46.33 12.93 2.72
C PHE A 315 47.79 13.11 2.31
#